data_AF-A0A8J3H5I5-F1
#
_entry.id   AF-A0A8J3H5I5-F1
#
_cell.length_a   1.000
_cell.length_b   1.000
_cell.length_c   1.000
_cell.angle_alpha   90.00
_cell.angle_beta   90.00
_cell.angle_gamma   90.00
#
_symmetry.space_group_name_H-M   'P 1'
#
loop_
_entity.id
_entity.type
_entity.pdbx_description
1 polymer ?
#
loop_
_entity_poly.entity_id
_entity_poly.type
_entity_poly.pdbx_seq_one_letter_code
_entity_poly.pdbx_strand_id
1 'polypeptide(L)'
;MTGFASAKGERAPFSWGWELRSVNGKGLDLRLRVPDWLEGLEAALRADLAKAVTRGNVTLSLRLTRADSAANAVLNPGILIAALEALARIEAEAQERGVDLAPSRASDLLGLRGMMEPGAENEDYGALVAQIKSELAPLIAAFLDMRRTEGRALEALLRDQLAQVETLVAAAADLAEARKAAMAETLRANLARVLDNVDGADPDRVAQELALIAVKADVTEELDRLRAHVGAARELLDAGGAVGRKLDFLMQEFNREANTLCSKSQNSDLTRVGLDLKAVIDQMREQVQNVE
;
A
#
# COMPACT_ATOMS: atom_id res chain seq x y z
N MET A 1 -3.34 -2.83 -1.75
CA MET A 1 -3.95 -3.48 -0.57
C MET A 1 -3.01 -3.44 0.62
N THR A 2 -3.52 -3.09 1.80
CA THR A 2 -2.72 -3.11 3.03
C THR A 2 -2.61 -4.54 3.60
N GLY A 3 -1.67 -4.73 4.51
CA GLY A 3 -1.33 -6.05 5.01
C GLY A 3 -0.57 -5.91 6.33
N PHE A 4 -0.93 -6.70 7.33
CA PHE A 4 -0.25 -6.71 8.63
C PHE A 4 -0.25 -8.13 9.19
N ALA A 5 0.91 -8.59 9.63
CA ALA A 5 1.02 -9.79 10.45
C ALA A 5 2.14 -9.61 11.46
N SER A 6 1.96 -10.18 12.65
CA SER A 6 2.97 -10.20 13.69
C SER A 6 3.07 -11.58 14.31
N ALA A 7 4.28 -12.00 14.62
CA ALA A 7 4.55 -13.24 15.35
C ALA A 7 5.62 -12.98 16.41
N LYS A 8 5.67 -13.85 17.42
CA LYS A 8 6.71 -13.83 18.44
C LYS A 8 7.27 -15.24 18.58
N GLY A 9 8.57 -15.32 18.82
CA GLY A 9 9.26 -16.58 19.05
C GLY A 9 10.27 -16.43 20.17
N GLU A 10 10.63 -17.55 20.78
CA GLU A 10 11.63 -17.61 21.82
C GLU A 10 12.48 -18.89 21.68
N ARG A 11 13.77 -18.73 21.97
CA ARG A 11 14.75 -19.81 22.08
C ARG A 11 15.88 -19.29 22.95
N ALA A 12 15.90 -19.70 24.22
CA ALA A 12 16.92 -19.26 25.18
C ALA A 12 18.35 -19.36 24.57
N PRO A 13 19.19 -18.30 24.68
CA PRO A 13 18.96 -17.04 25.40
C PRO A 13 18.23 -15.93 24.60
N PHE A 14 17.71 -16.22 23.41
CA PHE A 14 17.09 -15.26 22.49
C PHE A 14 15.56 -15.25 22.55
N SER A 15 14.99 -14.09 22.29
CA SER A 15 13.57 -13.87 22.00
C SER A 15 13.44 -12.92 20.81
N TRP A 16 12.40 -13.07 19.99
CA TRP A 16 12.17 -12.19 18.85
C TRP A 16 10.72 -11.86 18.58
N GLY A 17 10.54 -10.72 17.91
CA GLY A 17 9.27 -10.29 17.32
C GLY A 17 9.41 -10.10 15.81
N TRP A 18 8.44 -10.65 15.09
CA TRP A 18 8.21 -10.43 13.67
C TRP A 18 7.13 -9.37 13.46
N GLU A 19 7.37 -8.48 12.49
CA GLU A 19 6.36 -7.60 11.94
C GLU A 19 6.46 -7.61 10.42
N LEU A 20 5.37 -7.95 9.74
CA LEU A 20 5.23 -7.90 8.30
C LEU A 20 4.14 -6.91 7.95
N ARG A 21 4.49 -5.81 7.27
CA ARG A 21 3.56 -4.75 6.86
C ARG A 21 3.59 -4.58 5.35
N SER A 22 2.46 -4.25 4.74
CA SER A 22 2.44 -3.80 3.35
C SER A 22 1.56 -2.60 3.12
N VAL A 23 1.97 -1.79 2.15
CA VAL A 23 1.15 -0.75 1.54
C VAL A 23 1.07 -1.00 0.04
N ASN A 24 0.05 -0.43 -0.58
CA ASN A 24 -0.16 -0.51 -2.01
C ASN A 24 1.03 0.10 -2.78
N GLY A 25 1.51 -0.62 -3.80
CA GLY A 25 2.63 -0.20 -4.65
C GLY A 25 2.41 -0.66 -6.09
N LYS A 26 3.01 0.04 -7.07
CA LYS A 26 2.90 -0.32 -8.51
C LYS A 26 3.69 -1.59 -8.85
N GLY A 27 4.74 -1.89 -8.10
CA GLY A 27 5.56 -3.11 -8.22
C GLY A 27 5.74 -3.77 -6.86
N LEU A 28 6.59 -4.80 -6.81
CA LEU A 28 7.04 -5.41 -5.58
C LEU A 28 8.30 -4.69 -5.08
N ASP A 29 8.21 -4.06 -3.92
CA ASP A 29 9.36 -3.52 -3.18
C ASP A 29 9.47 -4.25 -1.84
N LEU A 30 10.58 -4.95 -1.61
CA LEU A 30 10.82 -5.71 -0.40
C LEU A 30 11.89 -5.02 0.46
N ARG A 31 11.47 -4.51 1.62
CA ARG A 31 12.36 -3.92 2.63
C ARG A 31 12.48 -4.86 3.82
N LEU A 32 13.64 -5.50 3.98
CA LEU A 32 13.92 -6.37 5.12
C LEU A 32 14.76 -5.62 6.14
N ARG A 33 14.34 -5.68 7.41
CA ARG A 33 15.09 -5.16 8.57
C ARG A 33 15.37 -6.35 9.48
N VAL A 34 16.47 -7.02 9.23
CA VAL A 34 16.90 -8.21 9.98
C VAL A 34 18.33 -7.99 10.48
N PRO A 35 18.75 -8.65 11.57
CA PRO A 35 20.12 -8.56 12.05
C PRO A 35 21.10 -9.12 11.01
N ASP A 36 22.16 -8.36 10.73
CA ASP A 36 23.19 -8.65 9.72
C ASP A 36 24.16 -9.75 10.13
N TRP A 37 24.36 -9.93 11.43
CA TRP A 37 25.19 -11.00 12.01
C TRP A 37 24.60 -12.41 11.84
N LEU A 38 23.34 -12.53 11.41
CA LEU A 38 22.73 -13.82 11.02
C LEU A 38 22.95 -14.08 9.53
N GLU A 39 24.08 -14.69 9.20
CA GLU A 39 24.51 -14.91 7.83
C GLU A 39 23.47 -15.71 7.01
N GLY A 40 23.17 -15.23 5.80
CA GLY A 40 22.23 -15.88 4.87
C GLY A 40 20.75 -15.85 5.27
N LEU A 41 20.39 -15.21 6.40
CA LEU A 41 19.00 -15.06 6.80
C LEU A 41 18.24 -14.13 5.85
N GLU A 42 18.75 -12.91 5.60
CA GLU A 42 18.07 -11.93 4.75
C GLU A 42 17.78 -12.47 3.35
N ALA A 43 18.76 -13.10 2.71
CA ALA A 43 18.63 -13.65 1.36
C ALA A 43 17.54 -14.74 1.28
N ALA A 44 17.49 -15.63 2.28
CA ALA A 44 16.47 -16.67 2.35
C ALA A 44 15.07 -16.10 2.55
N LEU A 45 14.91 -15.16 3.50
CA LEU A 45 13.61 -14.52 3.77
C LEU A 45 13.12 -13.73 2.56
N ARG A 46 14.01 -13.02 1.86
CA ARG A 46 13.67 -12.28 0.63
C ARG A 46 13.20 -13.23 -0.46
N ALA A 47 13.86 -14.37 -0.65
CA ALA A 47 13.48 -15.36 -1.66
C ALA A 47 12.07 -15.93 -1.39
N ASP A 48 11.74 -16.23 -0.13
CA ASP A 48 10.43 -16.77 0.22
C ASP A 48 9.31 -15.73 0.14
N LEU A 49 9.58 -14.49 0.55
CA LEU A 49 8.64 -13.37 0.36
C LEU A 49 8.38 -13.08 -1.13
N ALA A 50 9.42 -13.11 -1.97
CA ALA A 50 9.28 -12.87 -3.41
C ALA A 50 8.47 -13.96 -4.14
N LYS A 51 8.44 -15.19 -3.62
CA LYS A 51 7.56 -16.26 -4.12
C LYS A 51 6.10 -16.05 -3.71
N ALA A 52 5.87 -15.50 -2.51
CA ALA A 52 4.54 -15.37 -1.93
C ALA A 52 3.82 -14.08 -2.33
N VAL A 53 4.54 -13.00 -2.59
CA VAL A 53 3.98 -11.67 -2.87
C VAL A 53 4.48 -11.15 -4.20
N THR A 54 3.56 -10.76 -5.08
CA THR A 54 3.85 -10.29 -6.45
C THR A 54 3.80 -8.77 -6.62
N ARG A 55 3.14 -8.06 -5.71
CA ARG A 55 2.93 -6.60 -5.76
C ARG A 55 2.81 -6.01 -4.36
N GLY A 56 3.24 -4.76 -4.21
CA GLY A 56 3.13 -3.97 -2.99
C GLY A 56 4.50 -3.61 -2.41
N ASN A 57 4.51 -2.58 -1.56
CA ASN A 57 5.70 -2.24 -0.78
C ASN A 57 5.58 -2.98 0.55
N VAL A 58 6.38 -4.03 0.73
CA VAL A 58 6.33 -4.94 1.87
C VAL A 58 7.56 -4.72 2.74
N THR A 59 7.33 -4.44 4.03
CA THR A 59 8.38 -4.31 5.03
C THR A 59 8.31 -5.48 6.01
N LEU A 60 9.35 -6.30 6.06
CA LEU A 60 9.55 -7.34 7.07
C LEU A 60 10.57 -6.85 8.10
N SER A 61 10.21 -6.85 9.38
CA SER A 61 11.11 -6.49 10.48
C SER A 61 11.23 -7.64 11.46
N LEU A 62 12.47 -7.99 11.80
CA LEU A 62 12.82 -8.94 12.84
C LEU A 62 13.56 -8.19 13.95
N ARG A 63 12.97 -8.13 15.14
CA ARG A 63 13.65 -7.62 16.33
C ARG A 63 14.06 -8.81 17.18
N LEU A 64 15.36 -9.07 17.29
CA LEU A 64 15.92 -10.07 18.21
C LEU A 64 16.41 -9.37 19.49
N THR A 65 16.13 -9.98 20.63
CA THR A 65 16.61 -9.58 21.94
C THR A 65 17.23 -10.79 22.61
N ARG A 66 18.51 -10.70 22.96
CA ARG A 66 19.16 -11.67 23.84
C ARG A 66 18.83 -11.25 25.27
N ALA A 67 18.34 -12.17 26.09
CA ALA A 67 18.28 -11.94 27.52
C ALA A 67 19.70 -11.73 28.02
N ASP A 68 19.96 -10.61 28.71
CA ASP A 68 21.28 -10.27 29.23
C ASP A 68 21.77 -11.39 30.15
N SER A 69 22.64 -12.22 29.60
CA SER A 69 23.58 -12.98 30.38
C SER A 69 24.68 -12.01 30.76
N ALA A 70 24.62 -11.49 31.98
CA ALA A 70 25.73 -10.78 32.62
C ALA A 70 27.00 -11.65 32.78
N ALA A 71 27.09 -12.83 32.16
CA ALA A 71 28.03 -13.89 32.51
C ALA A 71 29.22 -14.09 31.56
N ASN A 72 29.32 -13.34 30.45
CA ASN A 72 30.37 -13.60 29.45
C ASN A 72 31.44 -12.50 29.34
N ALA A 73 31.65 -11.70 30.39
CA ALA A 73 32.78 -10.80 30.42
C ALA A 73 34.06 -11.61 30.73
N VAL A 74 34.96 -11.74 29.76
CA VAL A 74 36.20 -12.49 29.87
C VAL A 74 37.36 -11.52 30.10
N LEU A 75 38.37 -11.94 30.86
CA LEU A 75 39.60 -11.16 31.04
C LEU A 75 40.38 -11.12 29.73
N ASN A 76 40.81 -9.93 29.28
CA ASN A 76 41.77 -9.82 28.20
C ASN A 76 43.16 -10.26 28.72
N PRO A 77 43.70 -11.42 28.27
CA PRO A 77 44.95 -11.96 28.79
C PRO A 77 46.16 -11.06 28.49
N GLY A 78 46.16 -10.35 27.36
CA GLY A 78 47.25 -9.46 26.98
C GLY A 78 47.33 -8.22 27.88
N ILE A 79 46.17 -7.60 28.17
CA ILE A 79 46.09 -6.45 29.08
C ILE A 79 46.38 -6.88 30.52
N LEU A 80 45.91 -8.05 30.95
CA LEU A 80 46.20 -8.60 32.27
C LEU A 80 47.70 -8.80 32.48
N ILE A 81 48.39 -9.44 31.53
CA ILE A 81 49.83 -9.68 31.61
C ILE A 81 50.58 -8.33 31.65
N ALA A 82 50.26 -7.40 30.75
CA ALA A 82 50.91 -6.09 30.71
C ALA A 82 50.70 -5.30 32.01
N ALA A 83 49.51 -5.37 32.61
CA ALA A 83 49.21 -4.71 33.88
C ALA A 83 50.01 -5.31 35.05
N LEU A 84 50.11 -6.64 35.13
CA LEU A 84 50.90 -7.32 36.17
C LEU A 84 52.40 -7.03 36.03
N GLU A 85 52.92 -6.99 34.80
CA GLU A 85 54.32 -6.62 34.55
C GLU A 85 54.60 -5.16 34.94
N ALA A 86 53.68 -4.24 34.65
CA ALA A 86 53.81 -2.84 35.04
C ALA A 86 53.79 -2.66 36.57
N LEU A 87 52.87 -3.35 37.26
CA LEU A 87 52.80 -3.33 38.72
C LEU A 87 54.10 -3.84 39.36
N ALA A 88 54.63 -4.97 38.89
CA ALA A 88 55.88 -5.54 39.40
C ALA A 88 57.07 -4.58 39.26
N ARG A 89 57.14 -3.82 38.15
CA ARG A 89 58.18 -2.81 37.95
C ARG A 89 58.04 -1.62 38.90
N ILE A 90 56.80 -1.13 39.09
CA ILE A 90 56.51 -0.01 39.99
C ILE A 90 56.85 -0.38 41.43
N GLU A 91 56.47 -1.58 41.88
CA GLU A 91 56.75 -2.06 43.23
C GLU A 91 58.26 -2.21 43.48
N ALA A 92 59.02 -2.73 42.52
CA ALA A 92 60.48 -2.83 42.63
C ALA A 92 61.16 -1.44 42.71
N GLU A 93 60.75 -0.49 41.88
CA GLU A 93 61.33 0.86 41.88
C GLU A 93 60.96 1.65 43.15
N ALA A 94 59.75 1.47 43.68
CA ALA A 94 59.34 2.06 44.94
C ALA A 94 60.16 1.52 46.12
N GLN A 95 60.43 0.21 46.15
CA GLN A 95 61.26 -0.42 47.16
C GLN A 95 62.70 0.11 47.14
N GLU A 96 63.31 0.24 45.96
CA GLU A 96 64.67 0.81 45.82
C GLU A 96 64.75 2.26 46.31
N ARG A 97 63.66 3.02 46.16
CA ARG A 97 63.57 4.43 46.58
C ARG A 97 63.07 4.61 48.01
N GLY A 98 62.78 3.52 48.73
CA GLY A 98 62.26 3.56 50.10
C GLY A 98 60.85 4.15 50.21
N VAL A 99 60.05 4.08 49.14
CA VAL A 99 58.66 4.52 49.12
C VAL A 99 57.75 3.33 49.43
N ASP A 100 56.94 3.45 50.47
CA ASP A 100 55.97 2.42 50.84
C ASP A 100 54.69 2.58 50.02
N LEU A 101 54.35 1.54 49.24
CA LEU A 101 53.13 1.49 48.43
C LEU A 101 52.10 0.59 49.09
N ALA A 102 50.83 0.99 49.04
CA ALA A 102 49.73 0.12 49.46
C ALA A 102 49.65 -1.11 48.52
N PRO A 103 49.28 -2.30 49.03
CA PRO A 103 49.14 -3.50 48.20
C PRO A 103 48.08 -3.33 47.12
N SER A 104 48.44 -3.64 45.87
CA SER A 104 47.53 -3.62 44.72
C SER A 104 46.38 -4.62 44.91
N ARG A 105 45.13 -4.21 44.61
CA ARG A 105 43.96 -5.08 44.70
C ARG A 105 43.51 -5.55 43.32
N ALA A 106 42.93 -6.76 43.26
CA ALA A 106 42.36 -7.27 42.01
C ALA A 106 41.27 -6.34 41.42
N SER A 107 40.55 -5.60 42.28
CA SER A 107 39.59 -4.57 41.85
C SER A 107 40.22 -3.45 41.02
N ASP A 108 41.48 -3.11 41.31
CA ASP A 108 42.19 -2.02 40.65
C ASP A 108 42.59 -2.44 39.24
N LEU A 109 42.86 -3.74 39.05
CA LEU A 109 43.11 -4.35 37.75
C LEU A 109 41.84 -4.48 36.91
N LEU A 110 40.72 -4.91 37.51
CA LEU A 110 39.43 -5.02 36.82
C LEU A 110 38.90 -3.66 36.32
N GLY A 111 39.29 -2.56 36.98
CA GLY A 111 38.95 -1.20 36.56
C GLY A 111 39.74 -0.67 35.36
N LEU A 112 40.78 -1.39 34.91
CA LEU A 112 41.57 -0.97 33.75
C LEU A 112 40.74 -1.04 32.46
N ARG A 113 40.82 0.03 31.66
CA ARG A 113 40.08 0.14 30.40
C ARG A 113 40.47 -1.01 29.48
N GLY A 114 39.49 -1.85 29.10
CA GLY A 114 39.70 -3.02 28.24
C GLY A 114 40.07 -4.31 28.98
N MET A 115 40.16 -4.32 30.32
CA MET A 115 40.45 -5.53 31.09
C MET A 115 39.33 -6.58 30.96
N MET A 116 38.09 -6.13 30.92
CA MET A 116 36.91 -6.96 30.69
C MET A 116 36.45 -6.78 29.24
N GLU A 117 36.46 -7.86 28.47
CA GLU A 117 35.95 -7.88 27.11
C GLU A 117 34.70 -8.75 27.02
N PRO A 118 33.70 -8.38 26.20
CA PRO A 118 32.63 -9.30 25.87
C PRO A 118 33.26 -10.53 25.18
N GLY A 119 33.07 -11.70 25.78
CA GLY A 119 33.56 -12.95 25.23
C GLY A 119 33.06 -13.13 23.79
N ALA A 120 33.98 -13.27 22.86
CA ALA A 120 33.66 -13.64 21.49
C ALA A 120 33.23 -15.11 21.47
N GLU A 121 31.96 -15.37 21.78
CA GLU A 121 31.36 -16.66 21.50
C GLU A 121 31.17 -16.76 19.98
N ASN A 122 31.95 -17.65 19.34
CA ASN A 122 31.56 -18.26 18.07
C ASN A 122 30.32 -19.14 18.32
N GLU A 123 29.19 -18.52 18.67
CA GLU A 123 27.90 -19.19 18.79
C GLU A 123 27.48 -19.60 17.37
N ASP A 124 27.39 -20.91 17.11
CA ASP A 124 26.75 -21.42 15.90
C ASP A 124 25.25 -21.10 15.96
N TYR A 125 24.86 -20.03 15.26
CA TYR A 125 23.48 -19.58 15.16
C TYR A 125 22.63 -20.43 14.20
N GLY A 126 23.15 -21.53 13.62
CA GLY A 126 22.43 -22.34 12.64
C GLY A 126 21.07 -22.84 13.14
N ALA A 127 20.98 -23.28 14.39
CA ALA A 127 19.72 -23.72 14.99
C ALA A 127 18.73 -22.56 15.21
N LEU A 128 19.22 -21.37 15.58
CA LEU A 128 18.41 -20.17 15.73
C LEU A 128 17.86 -19.72 14.36
N VAL A 129 18.71 -19.68 13.33
CA VAL A 129 18.32 -19.35 11.95
C VAL A 129 17.28 -20.33 11.43
N ALA A 130 17.44 -21.64 11.68
CA ALA A 130 16.47 -22.64 11.26
C ALA A 130 15.08 -22.42 11.90
N GLN A 131 15.04 -22.13 13.21
CA GLN A 131 13.79 -21.85 13.90
C GLN A 131 13.13 -20.56 13.38
N ILE A 132 13.89 -19.46 13.26
CA ILE A 132 13.41 -18.18 12.72
C ILE A 132 12.84 -18.35 11.30
N LYS A 133 13.50 -19.14 10.45
CA LYS A 133 13.01 -19.46 9.10
C LYS A 133 11.72 -20.27 9.13
N SER A 134 11.58 -21.23 10.06
CA SER A 134 10.36 -22.04 10.16
C SER A 134 9.11 -21.22 10.51
N GLU A 135 9.28 -20.11 11.21
CA GLU A 135 8.19 -19.19 11.59
C GLU A 135 7.77 -18.24 10.46
N LEU A 136 8.57 -18.11 9.38
CA LEU A 136 8.25 -17.23 8.27
C LEU A 136 7.02 -17.72 7.50
N ALA A 137 6.91 -19.03 7.24
CA ALA A 137 5.80 -19.59 6.48
C ALA A 137 4.41 -19.29 7.11
N PRO A 138 4.17 -19.55 8.41
CA PRO A 138 2.90 -19.19 9.05
C PRO A 138 2.68 -17.67 9.12
N LEU A 139 3.73 -16.86 9.29
CA LEU A 139 3.62 -15.40 9.23
C LEU A 139 3.14 -14.91 7.87
N ILE A 140 3.73 -15.43 6.79
CA ILE A 140 3.32 -15.12 5.40
C ILE A 140 1.87 -15.58 5.17
N ALA A 141 1.48 -16.76 5.65
CA ALA A 141 0.12 -17.26 5.50
C ALA A 141 -0.90 -16.33 6.18
N ALA A 142 -0.64 -15.90 7.42
CA ALA A 142 -1.49 -14.95 8.13
C ALA A 142 -1.57 -13.59 7.41
N PHE A 143 -0.45 -13.11 6.88
CA PHE A 143 -0.40 -11.87 6.09
C PHE A 143 -1.23 -11.95 4.81
N LEU A 144 -1.14 -13.07 4.07
CA LEU A 144 -1.93 -13.29 2.86
C LEU A 144 -3.42 -13.42 3.17
N ASP A 145 -3.78 -14.03 4.29
CA ASP A 145 -5.18 -14.15 4.72
C ASP A 145 -5.81 -12.79 5.05
N MET A 146 -5.04 -11.92 5.74
CA MET A 146 -5.48 -10.56 6.01
C MET A 146 -5.72 -9.77 4.72
N ARG A 147 -4.81 -9.89 3.73
CA ARG A 147 -5.00 -9.29 2.40
C ARG A 147 -6.23 -9.85 1.69
N ARG A 148 -6.47 -11.16 1.69
CA ARG A 148 -7.69 -11.72 1.09
C ARG A 148 -8.97 -11.17 1.74
N THR A 149 -8.95 -10.98 3.06
CA THR A 149 -10.10 -10.41 3.79
C THR A 149 -10.34 -8.96 3.38
N GLU A 150 -9.29 -8.15 3.31
CA GLU A 150 -9.37 -6.77 2.80
C GLU A 150 -9.87 -6.74 1.35
N GLY A 151 -9.37 -7.63 0.49
CA GLY A 151 -9.78 -7.75 -0.91
C GLY A 151 -11.27 -8.07 -1.07
N ARG A 152 -11.82 -8.98 -0.26
CA ARG A 152 -13.26 -9.29 -0.27
C ARG A 152 -14.11 -8.10 0.16
N ALA A 153 -13.66 -7.36 1.18
CA ALA A 153 -14.36 -6.15 1.62
C ALA A 153 -14.35 -5.07 0.54
N LEU A 154 -13.20 -4.89 -0.13
CA LEU A 154 -13.05 -3.95 -1.24
C LEU A 154 -13.90 -4.34 -2.45
N GLU A 155 -13.96 -5.63 -2.78
CA GLU A 155 -14.80 -6.15 -3.84
C GLU A 155 -16.28 -5.86 -3.57
N ALA A 156 -16.77 -6.16 -2.36
CA ALA A 156 -18.15 -5.88 -1.97
C ALA A 156 -18.48 -4.38 -2.11
N LEU A 157 -17.60 -3.51 -1.60
CA LEU A 157 -17.75 -2.05 -1.71
C LEU A 157 -17.81 -1.59 -3.17
N LEU A 158 -16.91 -2.10 -4.02
CA LEU A 158 -16.90 -1.75 -5.45
C LEU A 158 -18.17 -2.22 -6.15
N ARG A 159 -18.70 -3.41 -5.80
CA ARG A 159 -19.97 -3.92 -6.37
C ARG A 159 -21.15 -3.05 -5.96
N ASP A 160 -21.21 -2.61 -4.71
CA ASP A 160 -22.27 -1.70 -4.22
C ASP A 160 -22.22 -0.36 -4.95
N GLN A 161 -21.03 0.23 -5.10
CA GLN A 161 -20.84 1.46 -5.86
C GLN A 161 -21.20 1.29 -7.33
N LEU A 162 -20.87 0.15 -7.95
CA LEU A 162 -21.23 -0.15 -9.33
C LEU A 162 -22.76 -0.27 -9.52
N ALA A 163 -23.47 -0.86 -8.54
CA ALA A 163 -24.93 -0.90 -8.52
C ALA A 163 -25.56 0.50 -8.36
N GLN A 164 -24.92 1.37 -7.56
CA GLN A 164 -25.32 2.77 -7.45
C GLN A 164 -25.16 3.50 -8.79
N VAL A 165 -24.05 3.30 -9.50
CA VAL A 165 -23.83 3.83 -10.85
C VAL A 165 -24.92 3.35 -11.81
N GLU A 166 -25.23 2.05 -11.82
CA GLU A 166 -26.29 1.48 -12.67
C GLU A 166 -27.66 2.13 -12.39
N THR A 167 -27.99 2.33 -11.12
CA THR A 167 -29.23 3.01 -10.69
C THR A 167 -29.28 4.45 -11.21
N LEU A 168 -28.17 5.19 -11.10
CA LEU A 168 -28.08 6.57 -11.58
C LEU A 168 -28.16 6.65 -13.11
N VAL A 169 -27.54 5.69 -13.83
CA VAL A 169 -27.62 5.59 -15.29
C VAL A 169 -29.05 5.32 -15.74
N ALA A 170 -29.78 4.43 -15.04
CA ALA A 170 -31.19 4.18 -15.31
C ALA A 170 -32.05 5.44 -15.08
N ALA A 171 -31.86 6.14 -13.95
CA ALA A 171 -32.57 7.39 -13.67
C ALA A 171 -32.27 8.48 -14.72
N ALA A 172 -31.02 8.60 -15.18
CA ALA A 172 -30.66 9.51 -16.26
C ALA A 172 -31.36 9.14 -17.57
N ALA A 173 -31.48 7.86 -17.89
CA ALA A 173 -32.18 7.39 -19.08
C ALA A 173 -33.68 7.73 -19.04
N ASP A 174 -34.33 7.51 -17.91
CA ASP A 174 -35.76 7.85 -17.73
C ASP A 174 -36.00 9.36 -17.88
N LEU A 175 -35.11 10.19 -17.29
CA LEU A 175 -35.16 11.65 -17.45
C LEU A 175 -34.90 12.08 -18.91
N ALA A 176 -33.95 11.42 -19.59
CA ALA A 176 -33.64 11.68 -20.98
C ALA A 176 -34.80 11.29 -21.92
N GLU A 177 -35.54 10.22 -21.61
CA GLU A 177 -36.74 9.82 -22.35
C GLU A 177 -37.89 10.78 -22.10
N ALA A 178 -38.21 11.08 -20.84
CA ALA A 178 -39.32 11.94 -20.45
C ALA A 178 -39.24 13.35 -21.06
N ARG A 179 -38.03 13.85 -21.30
CA ARG A 179 -37.81 15.16 -21.91
C ARG A 179 -37.87 15.18 -23.44
N LYS A 180 -37.84 14.03 -24.15
CA LYS A 180 -37.73 14.01 -25.62
C LYS A 180 -38.83 14.85 -26.28
N ALA A 181 -40.07 14.70 -25.83
CA ALA A 181 -41.20 15.47 -26.33
C ALA A 181 -41.08 16.97 -26.05
N ALA A 182 -40.74 17.35 -24.82
CA ALA A 182 -40.56 18.75 -24.43
C ALA A 182 -39.39 19.43 -25.16
N MET A 183 -38.30 18.69 -25.39
CA MET A 183 -37.16 19.15 -26.17
C MET A 183 -37.55 19.37 -27.63
N ALA A 184 -38.29 18.43 -28.23
CA ALA A 184 -38.79 18.57 -29.60
C ALA A 184 -39.69 19.79 -29.77
N GLU A 185 -40.62 20.03 -28.84
CA GLU A 185 -41.47 21.22 -28.86
C GLU A 185 -40.67 22.52 -28.65
N THR A 186 -39.70 22.51 -27.74
CA THR A 186 -38.82 23.68 -27.54
C THR A 186 -38.01 23.98 -28.81
N LEU A 187 -37.50 22.96 -29.50
CA LEU A 187 -36.80 23.12 -30.77
C LEU A 187 -37.73 23.69 -31.86
N ARG A 188 -38.96 23.19 -31.96
CA ARG A 188 -39.98 23.69 -32.91
C ARG A 188 -40.36 25.15 -32.61
N ALA A 189 -40.59 25.49 -31.36
CA ALA A 189 -40.90 26.85 -30.95
C ALA A 189 -39.74 27.82 -31.23
N ASN A 190 -38.50 27.39 -30.96
CA ASN A 190 -37.31 28.16 -31.29
C ASN A 190 -37.14 28.36 -32.80
N LEU A 191 -37.40 27.31 -33.61
CA LEU A 191 -37.39 27.39 -35.07
C LEU A 191 -38.40 28.42 -35.58
N ALA A 192 -39.66 28.32 -35.14
CA ALA A 192 -40.71 29.25 -35.54
C ALA A 192 -40.34 30.70 -35.20
N ARG A 193 -39.85 30.94 -33.98
CA ARG A 193 -39.41 32.27 -33.55
C ARG A 193 -38.27 32.84 -34.40
N VAL A 194 -37.33 32.02 -34.86
CA VAL A 194 -36.22 32.48 -35.72
C VAL A 194 -36.71 32.81 -37.12
N LEU A 195 -37.58 31.97 -37.70
CA LEU A 195 -38.16 32.18 -39.02
C LEU A 195 -39.07 33.43 -39.06
N ASP A 196 -39.82 33.70 -38.00
CA ASP A 196 -40.75 34.84 -37.92
C ASP A 196 -40.06 36.19 -37.67
N ASN A 197 -38.85 36.21 -37.09
CA ASN A 197 -38.18 37.45 -36.67
C ASN A 197 -36.95 37.81 -37.52
N VAL A 198 -36.57 36.99 -38.50
CA VAL A 198 -35.40 37.23 -39.35
C VAL A 198 -35.83 37.24 -40.81
N ASP A 199 -36.03 38.44 -41.36
CA ASP A 199 -36.24 38.63 -42.80
C ASP A 199 -35.06 38.05 -43.58
N GLY A 200 -35.31 37.03 -44.39
CA GLY A 200 -34.29 36.35 -45.20
C GLY A 200 -33.57 35.17 -44.51
N ALA A 201 -34.08 34.64 -43.40
CA ALA A 201 -33.57 33.39 -42.85
C ALA A 201 -33.73 32.23 -43.84
N ASP A 202 -32.62 31.60 -44.21
CA ASP A 202 -32.59 30.39 -45.04
C ASP A 202 -33.13 29.19 -44.22
N PRO A 203 -34.28 28.60 -44.59
CA PRO A 203 -34.87 27.48 -43.86
C PRO A 203 -33.94 26.26 -43.76
N ASP A 204 -33.14 26.00 -44.80
CA ASP A 204 -32.24 24.85 -44.85
C ASP A 204 -31.06 25.05 -43.88
N ARG A 205 -30.53 26.27 -43.79
CA ARG A 205 -29.48 26.63 -42.82
C ARG A 205 -29.98 26.50 -41.39
N VAL A 206 -31.19 26.97 -41.10
CA VAL A 206 -31.77 26.91 -39.75
C VAL A 206 -32.06 25.46 -39.35
N ALA A 207 -32.58 24.64 -40.27
CA ALA A 207 -32.78 23.20 -40.04
C ALA A 207 -31.46 22.47 -39.72
N GLN A 208 -30.38 22.82 -40.43
CA GLN A 208 -29.06 22.22 -40.21
C GLN A 208 -28.46 22.55 -38.84
N GLU A 209 -28.58 23.81 -38.39
CA GLU A 209 -28.12 24.23 -37.05
C GLU A 209 -28.96 23.57 -35.93
N LEU A 210 -30.28 23.41 -36.14
CA LEU A 210 -31.14 22.71 -35.19
C LEU A 210 -30.82 21.23 -35.09
N ALA A 211 -30.50 20.57 -36.21
CA ALA A 211 -30.01 19.19 -36.21
C ALA A 211 -28.70 19.07 -35.42
N LEU A 212 -27.78 20.02 -35.57
CA LEU A 212 -26.54 20.08 -34.79
C LEU A 212 -26.81 20.28 -33.28
N ILE A 213 -27.77 21.13 -32.91
CA ILE A 213 -28.17 21.32 -31.51
C ILE A 213 -28.79 20.05 -30.94
N ALA A 214 -29.67 19.38 -31.70
CA ALA A 214 -30.29 18.13 -31.29
C ALA A 214 -29.26 17.03 -31.03
N VAL A 215 -28.27 16.88 -31.91
CA VAL A 215 -27.15 15.93 -31.72
C VAL A 215 -26.30 16.31 -30.50
N LYS A 216 -26.04 17.60 -30.28
CA LYS A 216 -25.29 18.06 -29.09
C LYS A 216 -26.04 17.86 -27.78
N ALA A 217 -27.37 17.85 -27.82
CA ALA A 217 -28.24 17.60 -26.66
C ALA A 217 -28.58 16.12 -26.48
N ASP A 218 -28.22 15.25 -27.43
CA ASP A 218 -28.42 13.80 -27.31
C ASP A 218 -27.35 13.21 -26.37
N VAL A 219 -27.86 12.51 -25.35
CA VAL A 219 -27.07 11.85 -24.30
C VAL A 219 -27.16 10.32 -24.39
N THR A 220 -27.85 9.80 -25.41
CA THR A 220 -28.11 8.36 -25.57
C THR A 220 -26.80 7.58 -25.69
N GLU A 221 -25.83 8.11 -26.43
CA GLU A 221 -24.52 7.48 -26.61
C GLU A 221 -23.75 7.38 -25.28
N GLU A 222 -23.72 8.45 -24.49
CA GLU A 222 -23.07 8.46 -23.17
C GLU A 222 -23.71 7.44 -22.22
N LEU A 223 -25.04 7.32 -22.23
CA LEU A 223 -25.77 6.35 -21.40
C LEU A 223 -25.46 4.91 -21.82
N ASP A 224 -25.40 4.63 -23.12
CA ASP A 224 -25.06 3.30 -23.63
C ASP A 224 -23.60 2.93 -23.33
N ARG A 225 -22.67 3.88 -23.45
CA ARG A 225 -21.27 3.70 -23.04
C ARG A 225 -21.15 3.43 -21.55
N LEU A 226 -21.85 4.19 -20.71
CA LEU A 226 -21.88 3.97 -19.26
C LEU A 226 -22.39 2.56 -18.91
N ARG A 227 -23.46 2.08 -19.55
CA ARG A 227 -23.96 0.70 -19.37
C ARG A 227 -22.93 -0.35 -19.78
N ALA A 228 -22.26 -0.14 -20.92
CA ALA A 228 -21.20 -1.03 -21.37
C ALA A 228 -20.02 -1.06 -20.38
N HIS A 229 -19.64 0.09 -19.81
CA HIS A 229 -18.61 0.18 -18.79
C HIS A 229 -19.00 -0.51 -17.48
N VAL A 230 -20.28 -0.47 -17.07
CA VAL A 230 -20.79 -1.23 -15.92
C VAL A 230 -20.63 -2.73 -16.17
N GLY A 231 -21.01 -3.21 -17.35
CA GLY A 231 -20.81 -4.61 -17.74
C GLY A 231 -19.34 -5.02 -17.69
N ALA A 232 -18.46 -4.25 -18.31
CA ALA A 232 -17.01 -4.51 -18.33
C ALA A 232 -16.39 -4.49 -16.91
N ALA A 233 -16.85 -3.60 -16.03
CA ALA A 233 -16.39 -3.55 -14.65
C ALA A 233 -16.83 -4.79 -13.85
N ARG A 234 -18.06 -5.28 -14.05
CA ARG A 234 -18.53 -6.55 -13.44
C ARG A 234 -17.67 -7.73 -13.89
N GLU A 235 -17.43 -7.86 -15.19
CA GLU A 235 -16.60 -8.93 -15.74
C GLU A 235 -15.18 -8.92 -15.17
N LEU A 236 -14.58 -7.74 -14.96
CA LEU A 236 -13.28 -7.62 -14.32
C LEU A 236 -13.30 -8.04 -12.85
N LEU A 237 -14.33 -7.67 -12.10
CA LEU A 237 -14.47 -8.08 -10.70
C LEU A 237 -14.67 -9.60 -10.60
N ASP A 238 -15.47 -10.19 -11.48
CA ASP A 238 -15.74 -11.64 -11.52
C ASP A 238 -14.51 -12.45 -11.97
N ALA A 239 -13.70 -11.92 -12.89
CA ALA A 239 -12.47 -12.57 -13.35
C ALA A 239 -11.40 -12.64 -12.25
N GLY A 240 -11.37 -11.67 -11.35
CA GLY A 240 -10.39 -11.57 -10.26
C GLY A 240 -8.94 -11.42 -10.74
N GLY A 241 -7.99 -11.55 -9.81
CA GLY A 241 -6.57 -11.34 -10.06
C GLY A 241 -6.20 -9.85 -10.22
N ALA A 242 -5.12 -9.57 -10.95
CA ALA A 242 -4.54 -8.23 -11.07
C ALA A 242 -5.34 -7.28 -11.99
N VAL A 243 -6.60 -6.99 -11.63
CA VAL A 243 -7.54 -6.19 -12.44
C VAL A 243 -7.52 -4.70 -12.09
N GLY A 244 -6.87 -4.30 -11.00
CA GLY A 244 -6.86 -2.90 -10.52
C GLY A 244 -6.45 -1.87 -11.58
N ARG A 245 -5.47 -2.19 -12.45
CA ARG A 245 -5.07 -1.28 -13.55
C ARG A 245 -6.13 -1.15 -14.65
N LYS A 246 -6.84 -2.25 -14.96
CA LYS A 246 -7.92 -2.24 -15.95
C LYS A 246 -9.14 -1.51 -15.40
N LEU A 247 -9.44 -1.69 -14.12
CA LEU A 247 -10.47 -0.94 -13.42
C LEU A 247 -10.14 0.56 -13.37
N ASP A 248 -8.88 0.95 -13.13
CA ASP A 248 -8.49 2.37 -13.10
C ASP A 248 -8.69 3.04 -14.47
N PHE A 249 -8.40 2.31 -15.55
CA PHE A 249 -8.72 2.76 -16.90
C PHE A 249 -10.23 2.93 -17.10
N LEU A 250 -11.04 1.95 -16.68
CA LEU A 250 -12.51 2.08 -16.76
C LEU A 250 -13.01 3.29 -15.95
N MET A 251 -12.46 3.57 -14.78
CA MET A 251 -12.87 4.75 -13.99
C MET A 251 -12.59 6.07 -14.73
N GLN A 252 -11.57 6.13 -15.58
CA GLN A 252 -11.31 7.29 -16.44
C GLN A 252 -12.38 7.41 -17.54
N GLU A 253 -12.75 6.29 -18.17
CA GLU A 253 -13.82 6.28 -19.18
C GLU A 253 -15.18 6.64 -18.56
N PHE A 254 -15.53 6.06 -17.40
CA PHE A 254 -16.72 6.44 -16.62
C PHE A 254 -16.76 7.95 -16.34
N ASN A 255 -15.65 8.53 -15.88
CA ASN A 255 -15.58 9.96 -15.58
C ASN A 255 -15.76 10.81 -16.85
N ARG A 256 -15.19 10.37 -17.98
CA ARG A 256 -15.36 11.03 -19.29
C ARG A 256 -16.84 11.06 -19.71
N GLU A 257 -17.53 9.94 -19.60
CA GLU A 257 -18.95 9.87 -19.98
C GLU A 257 -19.83 10.67 -19.01
N ALA A 258 -19.58 10.62 -17.70
CA ALA A 258 -20.29 11.42 -16.71
C ALA A 258 -20.09 12.95 -16.92
N ASN A 259 -18.89 13.38 -17.31
CA ASN A 259 -18.62 14.79 -17.67
C ASN A 259 -19.39 15.22 -18.91
N THR A 260 -19.45 14.35 -19.92
CA THR A 260 -20.18 14.62 -21.16
C THR A 260 -21.68 14.68 -20.88
N LEU A 261 -22.22 13.78 -20.05
CA LEU A 261 -23.62 13.84 -19.59
C LEU A 261 -23.94 15.16 -18.88
N CYS A 262 -23.10 15.60 -17.94
CA CYS A 262 -23.26 16.89 -17.24
C CYS A 262 -23.26 18.10 -18.18
N SER A 263 -22.40 18.10 -19.20
CA SER A 263 -22.23 19.24 -20.10
C SER A 263 -23.26 19.28 -21.24
N LYS A 264 -23.73 18.11 -21.70
CA LYS A 264 -24.75 17.99 -22.75
C LYS A 264 -26.19 18.11 -22.25
N SER A 265 -26.45 17.88 -20.97
CA SER A 265 -27.82 17.76 -20.47
C SER A 265 -28.65 19.03 -20.69
N GLN A 266 -28.10 20.24 -20.56
CA GLN A 266 -28.87 21.50 -20.57
C GLN A 266 -30.15 21.42 -19.69
N ASN A 267 -30.13 20.61 -18.64
CA ASN A 267 -31.27 20.28 -17.80
C ASN A 267 -30.75 20.01 -16.38
N SER A 268 -31.35 20.69 -15.41
CA SER A 268 -30.91 20.66 -14.01
C SER A 268 -30.97 19.27 -13.38
N ASP A 269 -31.99 18.47 -13.68
CA ASP A 269 -32.14 17.14 -13.09
C ASP A 269 -31.10 16.17 -13.62
N LEU A 270 -30.84 16.19 -14.94
CA LEU A 270 -29.78 15.40 -15.55
C LEU A 270 -28.39 15.86 -15.11
N THR A 271 -28.17 17.17 -14.94
CA THR A 271 -26.91 17.68 -14.37
C THR A 271 -26.70 17.17 -12.95
N ARG A 272 -27.76 17.14 -12.11
CA ARG A 272 -27.67 16.58 -10.75
C ARG A 272 -27.28 15.10 -10.79
N VAL A 273 -27.93 14.29 -11.62
CA VAL A 273 -27.58 12.86 -11.75
C VAL A 273 -26.15 12.68 -12.25
N GLY A 274 -25.68 13.49 -13.20
CA GLY A 274 -24.30 13.46 -13.66
C GLY A 274 -23.29 13.84 -12.56
N LEU A 275 -23.61 14.79 -11.69
CA LEU A 275 -22.77 15.13 -10.53
C LEU A 275 -22.73 13.99 -9.50
N ASP A 276 -23.87 13.34 -9.24
CA ASP A 276 -23.94 12.17 -8.36
C ASP A 276 -23.12 11.01 -8.94
N LEU A 277 -23.21 10.76 -10.24
CA LEU A 277 -22.36 9.79 -10.95
C LEU A 277 -20.88 10.08 -10.74
N LYS A 278 -20.45 11.34 -10.95
CA LYS A 278 -19.04 11.71 -10.75
C LYS A 278 -18.58 11.46 -9.31
N ALA A 279 -19.41 11.78 -8.32
CA ALA A 279 -19.07 11.56 -6.92
C ALA A 279 -18.82 10.06 -6.63
N VAL A 280 -19.70 9.18 -7.13
CA VAL A 280 -19.54 7.72 -6.96
C VAL A 280 -18.31 7.22 -7.72
N ILE A 281 -18.09 7.66 -8.97
CA ILE A 281 -16.94 7.27 -9.79
C ILE A 281 -15.61 7.69 -9.15
N ASP A 282 -15.54 8.88 -8.56
CA ASP A 282 -14.33 9.36 -7.88
C ASP A 282 -14.04 8.53 -6.62
N GLN A 283 -15.06 8.17 -5.83
CA GLN A 283 -14.91 7.25 -4.70
C GLN A 283 -14.44 5.85 -5.17
N MET A 284 -15.04 5.31 -6.22
CA MET A 284 -14.63 4.03 -6.80
C MET A 284 -13.17 4.08 -7.24
N ARG A 285 -12.74 5.16 -7.89
CA ARG A 285 -11.35 5.34 -8.35
C ARG A 285 -10.34 5.30 -7.22
N GLU A 286 -10.67 5.89 -6.06
CA GLU A 286 -9.82 5.79 -4.86
C GLU A 286 -9.70 4.34 -4.38
N GLN A 287 -10.80 3.59 -4.34
CA GLN A 287 -10.82 2.19 -3.94
C GLN A 287 -10.07 1.28 -4.92
N VAL A 288 -10.25 1.51 -6.23
CA VAL A 288 -9.61 0.74 -7.31
C VAL A 288 -8.09 0.79 -7.21
N GLN A 289 -7.50 1.89 -6.72
CA GLN A 289 -6.05 1.95 -6.53
C GLN A 289 -5.58 0.83 -5.61
N ASN A 290 -6.35 0.49 -4.57
CA ASN A 290 -6.02 -0.52 -3.57
C ASN A 290 -6.27 -1.97 -3.98
N VAL A 291 -6.92 -2.19 -5.14
CA VAL A 291 -7.18 -3.52 -5.71
C VAL A 291 -5.88 -4.18 -6.19
N GLU A 292 -5.67 -5.41 -5.76
CA GLU A 292 -4.55 -6.28 -6.11
C GLU A 292 -5.01 -7.67 -6.54
#